data_AF-A0A6A5WHA9-F1
#
_entry.id   AF-A0A6A5WHA9-F1
#
_cell.length_a   1.000
_cell.length_b   1.000
_cell.length_c   1.000
_cell.angle_alpha   90.00
_cell.angle_beta   90.00
_cell.angle_gamma   90.00
#
_symmetry.space_group_name_H-M   'P 1'
#
loop_
_entity.id
_entity.type
_entity.pdbx_description
1 polymer ?
#
loop_
_entity_poly.entity_id
_entity_poly.type
_entity_poly.pdbx_seq_one_letter_code
_entity_poly.pdbx_strand_id
1 'polypeptide(L)'
;INKSSSVELSEAINSMFRWYHDAAKCYVYLSDVSVGVSVGSDLSSQRTWKPAFQNSRWFTRGWTLQELVAPTSVEFFSADGERLGDKVSLVEEIHEITGICVQALQGRALSEFSLHERMSWAERRETTREEDAAYCLLGIFDIHIPPIYGEGRQ
;
A
#
# COMPACT_ATOMS: atom_id res chain seq x y z
N ILE A 1 -5.74 0.74 15.54
CA ILE A 1 -5.18 -0.46 16.21
C ILE A 1 -4.52 -0.02 17.49
N ASN A 2 -4.98 -0.46 18.65
CA ASN A 2 -4.30 -0.20 19.91
C ASN A 2 -3.11 -1.16 20.08
N LYS A 3 -1.89 -0.63 20.06
CA LYS A 3 -0.66 -1.43 20.20
C LYS A 3 -0.38 -1.85 21.65
N SER A 4 -1.17 -1.41 22.62
CA SER A 4 -0.98 -1.74 24.04
C SER A 4 -1.65 -3.05 24.48
N SER A 5 -2.48 -3.66 23.62
CA SER A 5 -3.14 -4.95 23.87
C SER A 5 -2.61 -5.99 22.89
N SER A 6 -1.92 -7.01 23.37
CA SER A 6 -1.34 -8.07 22.52
C SER A 6 -2.41 -8.88 21.78
N VAL A 7 -3.59 -9.06 22.40
CA VAL A 7 -4.73 -9.76 21.80
C VAL A 7 -5.34 -8.93 20.66
N GLU A 8 -5.61 -7.65 20.91
CA GLU A 8 -6.17 -6.74 19.90
C GLU A 8 -5.18 -6.53 18.73
N LEU A 9 -3.89 -6.44 19.02
CA LEU A 9 -2.84 -6.39 18.01
C LEU A 9 -2.81 -7.66 17.16
N SER A 10 -2.99 -8.84 17.78
CA SER A 10 -2.99 -10.11 17.08
C SER A 10 -4.20 -10.29 16.16
N GLU A 11 -5.37 -9.93 16.66
CA GLU A 11 -6.62 -9.95 15.89
C GLU A 11 -6.56 -8.96 14.73
N ALA A 12 -6.00 -7.76 14.97
CA ALA A 12 -5.81 -6.76 13.95
C ALA A 12 -4.87 -7.26 12.85
N ILE A 13 -3.69 -7.78 13.19
CA ILE A 13 -2.72 -8.28 12.20
C ILE A 13 -3.35 -9.35 11.29
N ASN A 14 -4.12 -10.28 11.87
CA ASN A 14 -4.78 -11.34 11.10
C ASN A 14 -6.03 -10.87 10.33
N SER A 15 -6.60 -9.70 10.67
CA SER A 15 -7.81 -9.18 10.04
C SER A 15 -7.57 -7.99 9.11
N MET A 16 -6.39 -7.35 9.15
CA MET A 16 -6.10 -6.12 8.41
C MET A 16 -6.42 -6.23 6.92
N PHE A 17 -5.95 -7.30 6.29
CA PHE A 17 -6.19 -7.52 4.87
C PHE A 17 -7.68 -7.61 4.55
N ARG A 18 -8.43 -8.38 5.34
CA ARG A 18 -9.89 -8.50 5.19
C ARG A 18 -10.60 -7.16 5.40
N TRP A 19 -10.19 -6.38 6.40
CA TRP A 19 -10.77 -5.05 6.63
C TRP A 19 -10.54 -4.10 5.47
N TYR A 20 -9.37 -4.14 4.83
CA TYR A 20 -9.13 -3.37 3.61
C TYR A 20 -9.92 -3.92 2.42
N HIS A 21 -9.95 -5.24 2.24
CA HIS A 21 -10.71 -5.88 1.17
C HIS A 21 -12.21 -5.53 1.22
N ASP A 22 -12.80 -5.55 2.41
CA ASP A 22 -14.23 -5.30 2.63
C ASP A 22 -14.55 -3.79 2.71
N ALA A 23 -13.55 -2.92 2.71
CA ALA A 23 -13.75 -1.48 2.72
C ALA A 23 -14.37 -1.00 1.41
N ALA A 24 -15.43 -0.20 1.50
CA ALA A 24 -16.04 0.44 0.33
C ALA A 24 -15.06 1.38 -0.39
N LYS A 25 -14.16 2.01 0.37
CA LYS A 25 -13.16 2.97 -0.14
C LYS A 25 -12.00 3.12 0.83
N CYS A 26 -10.78 3.14 0.31
CA CYS A 26 -9.57 3.46 1.05
C CYS A 26 -9.01 4.81 0.60
N TYR A 27 -8.60 5.62 1.56
CA TYR A 27 -8.02 6.94 1.33
C TYR A 27 -6.56 6.93 1.76
N VAL A 28 -5.68 7.29 0.84
CA VAL A 28 -4.24 7.38 1.05
C VAL A 28 -3.84 8.84 1.02
N TYR A 29 -3.38 9.34 2.17
CA TYR A 29 -2.83 10.68 2.30
C TYR A 29 -1.30 10.63 2.20
N LEU A 30 -0.74 11.29 1.20
CA LEU A 30 0.69 11.31 0.90
C LEU A 30 1.31 12.60 1.40
N SER A 31 1.76 12.59 2.66
CA SER A 31 2.34 13.77 3.32
C SER A 31 3.63 14.30 2.68
N ASP A 32 4.27 13.52 1.81
CA ASP A 32 5.51 13.86 1.10
C ASP A 32 5.28 14.21 -0.39
N VAL A 33 4.03 14.39 -0.81
CA VAL A 33 3.66 14.80 -2.17
C VAL A 33 2.87 16.09 -2.09
N SER A 34 3.39 17.16 -2.71
CA SER A 34 2.68 18.45 -2.81
C SER A 34 2.36 18.81 -4.25
N VAL A 35 1.19 19.41 -4.45
CA VAL A 35 0.77 19.96 -5.75
C VAL A 35 1.08 21.44 -5.70
N GLY A 36 2.32 21.81 -6.02
CA GLY A 36 2.75 23.21 -5.97
C GLY A 36 1.79 24.13 -6.74
N VAL A 37 1.51 25.32 -6.20
CA VAL A 37 0.65 26.32 -6.84
C VAL A 37 1.33 26.78 -8.14
N SER A 38 0.86 26.31 -9.29
CA SER A 38 1.31 26.83 -10.57
C SER A 38 0.79 28.26 -10.73
N VAL A 39 1.64 29.24 -10.40
CA VAL A 39 1.43 30.66 -10.73
C VAL A 39 1.65 30.80 -12.24
N GLY A 40 0.61 30.49 -13.02
CA GLY A 40 0.67 30.59 -14.48
C GLY A 40 -0.42 29.76 -15.12
N SER A 41 -1.35 30.45 -15.79
CA SER A 41 -2.49 29.92 -16.53
C SER A 41 -2.06 29.20 -17.81
N ASP A 42 -1.30 28.12 -17.69
CA ASP A 42 -1.01 27.23 -18.81
C ASP A 42 -1.70 25.89 -18.57
N LEU A 43 -2.57 25.53 -19.52
CA LEU A 43 -3.38 24.29 -19.53
C LEU A 43 -2.52 23.02 -19.74
N SER A 44 -1.20 23.17 -19.64
CA SER A 44 -0.14 22.15 -19.68
C SER A 44 0.35 21.77 -18.27
N SER A 45 -0.48 21.98 -17.24
CA SER A 45 -0.31 21.58 -15.82
C SER A 45 -0.33 20.04 -15.65
N GLN A 46 0.50 19.37 -16.45
CA GLN A 46 0.74 17.93 -16.44
C GLN A 46 1.32 17.53 -15.09
N ARG A 47 0.46 16.96 -14.22
CA ARG A 47 0.82 16.22 -12.99
C ARG A 47 2.21 16.57 -12.44
N THR A 48 2.43 17.83 -12.06
CA THR A 48 3.74 18.30 -11.56
C THR A 48 4.17 17.53 -10.30
N TRP A 49 3.19 16.98 -9.60
CA TRP A 49 3.33 16.08 -8.46
C TRP A 49 3.81 14.67 -8.82
N LYS A 50 3.78 14.24 -10.09
CA LYS A 50 4.08 12.85 -10.51
C LYS A 50 5.46 12.36 -10.06
N PRO A 51 6.56 13.13 -10.20
CA PRO A 51 7.85 12.73 -9.67
C PRO A 51 7.84 12.56 -8.14
N ALA A 52 7.15 13.44 -7.40
CA ALA A 52 7.03 13.31 -5.95
C ALA A 52 6.21 12.08 -5.55
N PHE A 53 5.11 11.80 -6.27
CA PHE A 53 4.31 10.60 -6.09
C PHE A 53 5.12 9.32 -6.32
N GLN A 54 5.89 9.26 -7.41
CA GLN A 54 6.77 8.12 -7.71
C GLN A 54 7.82 7.86 -6.63
N ASN A 55 8.25 8.91 -5.92
CA ASN A 55 9.23 8.81 -4.85
C ASN A 55 8.61 8.83 -3.44
N SER A 56 7.28 8.74 -3.32
CA SER A 56 6.63 8.79 -2.02
C SER A 56 7.03 7.57 -1.17
N ARG A 57 7.37 7.83 0.09
CA ARG A 57 7.68 6.79 1.08
C ARG A 57 6.50 5.87 1.35
N TRP A 58 5.28 6.23 0.96
CA TRP A 58 4.14 5.32 1.09
C TRP A 58 4.36 4.03 0.28
N PHE A 59 5.00 4.10 -0.90
CA PHE A 59 5.28 2.91 -1.72
C PHE A 59 6.39 2.01 -1.17
N THR A 60 7.24 2.52 -0.28
CA THR A 60 8.35 1.77 0.32
C THR A 60 8.01 1.20 1.69
N ARG A 61 6.83 1.46 2.26
CA ARG A 61 6.43 0.88 3.55
C ARG A 61 5.85 -0.52 3.37
N GLY A 62 6.20 -1.46 4.25
CA GLY A 62 5.70 -2.84 4.18
C GLY A 62 4.18 -2.95 4.24
N TRP A 63 3.57 -2.37 5.27
CA TRP A 63 2.12 -2.47 5.52
C TRP A 63 1.24 -1.86 4.43
N THR A 64 1.75 -0.88 3.69
CA THR A 64 0.97 -0.23 2.63
C THR A 64 0.77 -1.13 1.41
N LEU A 65 1.43 -2.30 1.38
CA LEU A 65 1.16 -3.32 0.37
C LEU A 65 -0.25 -3.87 0.49
N GLN A 66 -0.70 -4.19 1.71
CA GLN A 66 -2.07 -4.65 1.93
C GLN A 66 -3.07 -3.52 1.67
N GLU A 67 -2.74 -2.28 2.06
CA GLU A 67 -3.54 -1.07 1.79
C GLU A 67 -3.74 -0.81 0.30
N LEU A 68 -2.83 -1.28 -0.56
CA LEU A 68 -2.91 -1.12 -2.00
C LEU A 68 -3.65 -2.27 -2.70
N VAL A 69 -3.29 -3.50 -2.33
CA VAL A 69 -3.69 -4.72 -3.04
C VAL A 69 -5.04 -5.23 -2.58
N ALA A 70 -5.33 -5.17 -1.28
CA ALA A 70 -6.57 -5.72 -0.73
C ALA A 70 -7.85 -4.96 -1.17
N PRO A 71 -7.92 -3.61 -1.06
CA PRO A 71 -9.17 -2.90 -1.35
C PRO A 71 -9.44 -2.81 -2.85
N THR A 72 -10.72 -2.76 -3.22
CA THR A 72 -11.13 -2.55 -4.61
C THR A 72 -10.92 -1.10 -5.06
N SER A 73 -11.11 -0.12 -4.18
CA SER A 73 -11.00 1.31 -4.46
C SER A 73 -10.01 2.00 -3.52
N VAL A 74 -9.02 2.68 -4.08
CA VAL A 74 -8.06 3.51 -3.35
C VAL A 74 -7.99 4.89 -4.00
N GLU A 75 -8.12 5.95 -3.21
CA GLU A 75 -7.91 7.33 -3.65
C GLU A 75 -6.68 7.95 -2.99
N PHE A 76 -5.88 8.64 -3.79
CA PHE A 76 -4.65 9.28 -3.37
C PHE A 76 -4.83 10.78 -3.24
N PHE A 77 -4.39 11.32 -2.12
CA PHE A 77 -4.45 12.73 -1.78
C PHE A 77 -3.04 13.25 -1.46
N SER A 78 -2.75 14.47 -1.89
CA SER A 78 -1.51 15.17 -1.57
C SER A 78 -1.47 15.64 -0.13
N ALA A 79 -0.31 16.12 0.31
CA ALA A 79 -0.13 16.82 1.57
C ALA A 79 -0.98 18.10 1.69
N ASP A 80 -1.37 18.67 0.55
CA ASP A 80 -2.23 19.86 0.46
C ASP A 80 -3.73 19.50 0.51
N GLY A 81 -4.06 18.21 0.58
CA GLY A 81 -5.44 17.71 0.55
C GLY A 81 -6.05 17.61 -0.86
N GLU A 82 -5.25 17.82 -1.91
CA GLU A 82 -5.69 17.75 -3.30
C GLU A 82 -5.76 16.31 -3.79
N ARG A 83 -6.81 15.96 -4.52
CA ARG A 83 -6.98 14.61 -5.09
C ARG A 83 -6.04 14.42 -6.27
N LEU A 84 -5.10 13.48 -6.15
CA LEU A 84 -4.13 13.14 -7.19
C LEU A 84 -4.70 12.16 -8.23
N GLY A 85 -5.58 11.28 -7.77
CA GLY A 85 -6.20 10.23 -8.58
C GLY A 85 -6.64 9.05 -7.74
N ASP A 86 -7.03 7.98 -8.41
CA ASP A 86 -7.36 6.69 -7.82
C ASP A 86 -6.51 5.57 -8.42
N LYS A 87 -6.56 4.39 -7.77
CA LYS A 87 -5.82 3.18 -8.16
C LYS A 87 -5.99 2.81 -9.64
N VAL A 88 -7.16 3.08 -10.23
CA VAL A 88 -7.45 2.76 -11.64
C VAL A 88 -6.81 3.81 -12.55
N SER A 89 -7.01 5.09 -12.26
CA SER A 89 -6.49 6.21 -13.06
C SER A 89 -4.96 6.35 -13.01
N LEU A 90 -4.31 5.74 -12.01
CA LEU A 90 -2.86 5.77 -11.78
C LEU A 90 -2.23 4.36 -11.87
N VAL A 91 -2.94 3.39 -12.48
CA VAL A 91 -2.53 1.99 -12.43
C VAL A 91 -1.16 1.75 -13.06
N GLU A 92 -0.84 2.44 -14.16
CA GLU A 92 0.44 2.35 -14.83
C GLU A 92 1.56 2.92 -13.96
N GLU A 93 1.35 4.10 -13.36
CA GLU A 93 2.32 4.67 -12.42
C GLU A 93 2.57 3.75 -11.22
N ILE A 94 1.50 3.18 -10.65
CA ILE A 94 1.61 2.27 -9.49
C ILE A 94 2.34 0.99 -9.90
N HIS A 95 2.05 0.45 -11.08
CA HIS A 95 2.76 -0.71 -11.62
C HIS A 95 4.26 -0.43 -11.77
N GLU A 96 4.64 0.69 -12.38
CA GLU A 96 6.04 1.09 -12.56
C GLU A 96 6.80 1.22 -11.22
N ILE A 97 6.17 1.81 -10.20
CA ILE A 97 6.78 2.00 -8.88
C ILE A 97 6.95 0.67 -8.14
N THR A 98 5.88 -0.12 -8.09
CA THR A 98 5.76 -1.26 -7.18
C THR A 98 6.14 -2.60 -7.80
N GLY A 99 6.12 -2.72 -9.13
CA GLY A 99 6.26 -3.99 -9.84
C GLY A 99 5.04 -4.90 -9.76
N ILE A 100 3.96 -4.49 -9.08
CA ILE A 100 2.72 -5.25 -8.99
C ILE A 100 2.02 -5.20 -10.35
N CYS A 101 1.68 -6.35 -10.92
CA CYS A 101 1.03 -6.41 -12.22
C CYS A 101 -0.33 -5.69 -12.21
N VAL A 102 -0.66 -5.06 -13.35
CA VAL A 102 -1.89 -4.27 -13.53
C VAL A 102 -3.14 -5.09 -13.18
N GLN A 103 -3.15 -6.38 -13.50
CA GLN A 103 -4.27 -7.28 -13.19
C GLN A 103 -4.49 -7.44 -11.68
N ALA A 104 -3.42 -7.53 -10.88
CA ALA A 104 -3.55 -7.59 -9.43
C ALA A 104 -4.07 -6.25 -8.87
N LEU A 105 -3.57 -5.12 -9.38
CA LEU A 105 -4.07 -3.79 -9.00
C LEU A 105 -5.55 -3.58 -9.35
N GLN A 106 -6.02 -4.21 -10.42
CA GLN A 106 -7.42 -4.21 -10.87
C GLN A 106 -8.31 -5.23 -10.13
N GLY A 107 -7.78 -5.97 -9.16
CA GLY A 107 -8.57 -6.86 -8.31
C GLY A 107 -8.71 -8.30 -8.81
N ARG A 108 -7.82 -8.76 -9.71
CA ARG A 108 -7.70 -10.21 -9.99
C ARG A 108 -7.35 -10.97 -8.70
N ALA A 109 -7.89 -12.18 -8.55
CA ALA A 109 -7.71 -12.97 -7.35
C ALA A 109 -6.23 -13.28 -7.07
N LEU A 110 -5.78 -13.10 -5.83
CA LEU A 110 -4.37 -13.29 -5.46
C LEU A 110 -3.87 -14.73 -5.67
N SER A 111 -4.78 -15.71 -5.63
CA SER A 111 -4.49 -17.12 -5.90
C SER A 111 -4.07 -17.39 -7.35
N GLU A 112 -4.34 -16.46 -8.28
CA GLU A 112 -3.92 -16.58 -9.68
C GLU A 112 -2.45 -16.19 -9.90
N PHE A 113 -1.79 -15.59 -8.90
CA PHE A 113 -0.39 -15.18 -8.97
C PHE A 113 0.50 -16.15 -8.19
N SER A 114 1.69 -16.39 -8.75
CA SER A 114 2.65 -17.30 -8.12
C SER A 114 3.12 -16.79 -6.76
N LEU A 115 3.61 -17.69 -5.90
CA LEU A 115 4.20 -17.28 -4.63
C LEU A 115 5.37 -16.32 -4.83
N HIS A 116 6.23 -16.59 -5.83
CA HIS A 116 7.37 -15.75 -6.13
C HIS A 116 6.96 -14.34 -6.59
N GLU A 117 5.92 -14.24 -7.42
CA GLU A 117 5.37 -12.96 -7.85
C GLU A 117 4.78 -12.17 -6.67
N ARG A 118 4.00 -12.82 -5.81
CA ARG A 118 3.46 -12.15 -4.61
C ARG A 118 4.57 -11.73 -3.63
N MET A 119 5.64 -12.51 -3.53
CA MET A 119 6.83 -12.16 -2.74
C MET A 119 7.56 -10.95 -3.33
N SER A 120 7.66 -10.85 -4.66
CA SER A 120 8.40 -9.75 -5.30
C SER A 120 7.77 -8.38 -5.05
N TRP A 121 6.45 -8.32 -4.81
CA TRP A 121 5.72 -7.10 -4.46
C TRP A 121 6.18 -6.44 -3.15
N ALA A 122 6.88 -7.18 -2.29
CA ALA A 122 7.43 -6.70 -1.04
C ALA A 122 8.95 -6.44 -1.07
N GLU A 123 9.66 -6.78 -2.16
CA GLU A 123 11.13 -6.69 -2.23
C GLU A 123 11.68 -5.29 -1.99
N ARG A 124 10.98 -4.26 -2.47
CA ARG A 124 11.38 -2.85 -2.30
C ARG A 124 10.76 -2.17 -1.07
N ARG A 125 10.14 -2.95 -0.18
CA ARG A 125 9.42 -2.43 0.98
C ARG A 125 10.17 -2.69 2.28
N GLU A 126 10.19 -1.69 3.13
CA GLU A 126 10.88 -1.66 4.40
C GLU A 126 9.89 -1.65 5.56
N THR A 127 10.29 -2.28 6.66
CA THR A 127 9.53 -2.32 7.91
C THR A 127 10.45 -1.96 9.07
N THR A 128 9.90 -1.30 10.10
CA THR A 128 10.68 -0.89 11.26
C THR A 128 10.95 -2.06 12.21
N ARG A 129 10.00 -2.99 12.32
CA ARG A 129 10.14 -4.22 13.11
C ARG A 129 10.38 -5.37 12.16
N GLU A 130 11.32 -6.24 12.47
CA GLU A 130 11.67 -7.37 11.59
C GLU A 130 10.48 -8.28 11.32
N GLU A 131 9.63 -8.49 12.33
CA GLU A 131 8.45 -9.36 12.22
C GLU A 131 7.38 -8.77 11.29
N ASP A 132 7.34 -7.44 11.16
CA ASP A 132 6.40 -6.77 10.26
C ASP A 132 6.71 -7.08 8.79
N ALA A 133 7.94 -7.48 8.45
CA ALA A 133 8.29 -7.95 7.10
C ALA A 133 7.55 -9.24 6.73
N ALA A 134 7.24 -10.08 7.72
CA ALA A 134 6.40 -11.26 7.53
C ALA A 134 4.90 -10.90 7.67
N TYR A 135 4.54 -10.07 8.64
CA TYR A 135 3.13 -9.77 8.92
C TYR A 135 2.44 -8.97 7.82
N CYS A 136 3.16 -8.07 7.14
CA CYS A 136 2.60 -7.34 5.99
C CYS A 136 2.26 -8.26 4.81
N LEU A 137 2.73 -9.51 4.80
CA LEU A 137 2.49 -10.50 3.75
C LEU A 137 1.36 -11.50 4.07
N LEU A 138 0.93 -11.61 5.34
CA LEU A 138 -0.01 -12.65 5.78
C LEU A 138 -1.29 -12.71 4.94
N GLY A 139 -1.95 -11.57 4.76
CA GLY A 139 -3.18 -11.51 3.97
C GLY A 139 -2.98 -11.70 2.46
N ILE A 140 -1.77 -11.48 1.96
CA ILE A 140 -1.43 -11.68 0.54
C ILE A 140 -1.27 -13.17 0.24
N PHE A 141 -0.82 -13.94 1.23
CA PHE A 141 -0.65 -15.38 1.14
C PHE A 141 -1.81 -16.19 1.72
N ASP A 142 -2.84 -15.53 2.26
CA ASP A 142 -3.94 -16.18 2.98
C ASP A 142 -3.44 -17.06 4.15
N ILE A 143 -2.47 -16.52 4.90
CA ILE A 143 -1.82 -17.20 6.02
C ILE A 143 -2.28 -16.58 7.33
N HIS A 144 -2.59 -17.43 8.31
CA HIS A 144 -2.84 -17.03 9.69
C HIS A 144 -1.73 -17.54 10.61
N ILE A 145 -1.08 -16.63 11.33
CA ILE A 145 -0.05 -16.97 12.32
C ILE A 145 -0.33 -16.15 13.58
N PRO A 146 -0.20 -16.73 14.80
CA PRO A 146 -0.18 -15.95 16.03
C PRO A 146 1.03 -14.99 15.97
N PRO A 147 0.86 -13.66 16.06
CA PRO A 147 2.00 -12.76 15.97
C PRO A 147 2.84 -12.88 17.24
N ILE A 148 4.09 -13.30 17.05
CA ILE A 148 5.11 -13.43 18.08
C ILE A 148 6.14 -12.34 17.82
N TYR A 149 5.99 -11.22 18.54
CA TYR A 149 7.00 -10.16 18.53
C TYR A 149 8.10 -10.47 19.56
N GLY A 150 9.36 -10.34 19.18
CA GLY A 150 10.51 -10.48 20.06
C GLY A 150 11.39 -11.72 19.86
N GLU A 151 11.20 -12.49 18.79
CA GLU A 151 12.06 -13.67 18.50
C GLU A 151 13.30 -13.36 17.62
N GLY A 152 13.28 -12.29 16.82
CA GLY A 152 14.40 -11.89 15.95
C GLY A 152 14.77 -12.93 14.87
N ARG A 153 15.63 -12.56 13.91
CA ARG A 153 16.27 -13.53 13.01
C ARG A 153 17.35 -14.33 13.77
N GLN A 154 17.30 -15.67 13.69
CA GLN A 154 18.49 -16.52 13.91
C GLN A 154 19.40 -16.49 12.68
#